data_AF-A0A7C0U907-F1
#
_entry.id   AF-A0A7C0U907-F1
#
_cell.length_a   1.000
_cell.length_b   1.000
_cell.length_c   1.000
_cell.angle_alpha   90.00
_cell.angle_beta   90.00
_cell.angle_gamma   90.00
#
_symmetry.space_group_name_H-M   'P 1'
#
loop_
_entity.id
_entity.type
_entity.pdbx_description
1 polymer ?
#
loop_
_entity_poly.entity_id
_entity_poly.type
_entity_poly.pdbx_seq_one_letter_code
_entity_poly.pdbx_strand_id
1 'polypeptide(L)'
;MTQNTLDNNPAITVSLWSWCTQLNYYTEEQTQEYLDAMAFLESRNPNVTFVYMTGNAQATGEDGYNRWLRNEQIRQYCRDNNKILFDFADLDSWSNGEQATYEYTVGGTTYNIPVEHEDFHGSEAGHTTYTSCEQKARAFWWLAVMIASGVTSQTTTQSSTTTSSPSSSTSTTMSTTYADIAQLLSSPTFFTLLLVGGIVVAAIVITRRGR
;
A
#
# COMPACT_ATOMS: atom_id res chain seq x y z
N MET A 1 -14.84 -3.52 5.83
CA MET A 1 -14.90 -3.00 7.22
C MET A 1 -16.18 -2.18 7.36
N THR A 2 -16.88 -2.21 8.50
CA THR A 2 -18.07 -1.36 8.74
C THR A 2 -17.86 -0.48 9.97
N GLN A 3 -18.65 0.59 10.12
CA GLN A 3 -18.60 1.44 11.33
C GLN A 3 -18.82 0.61 12.61
N ASN A 4 -19.83 -0.27 12.62
CA ASN A 4 -20.10 -1.15 13.76
C ASN A 4 -18.91 -2.06 14.08
N THR A 5 -18.13 -2.49 13.08
CA THR A 5 -16.91 -3.27 13.34
C THR A 5 -15.87 -2.43 14.07
N LEU A 6 -15.67 -1.17 13.68
CA LEU A 6 -14.70 -0.27 14.33
C LEU A 6 -15.14 0.10 15.75
N ASP A 7 -16.43 0.41 15.94
CA ASP A 7 -17.00 0.76 17.25
C ASP A 7 -16.80 -0.37 18.28
N ASN A 8 -16.94 -1.62 17.85
CA ASN A 8 -16.78 -2.80 18.71
C ASN A 8 -15.32 -3.27 18.85
N ASN A 9 -14.38 -2.69 18.10
CA ASN A 9 -12.98 -3.10 18.09
C ASN A 9 -12.05 -1.87 18.13
N PRO A 10 -12.03 -1.10 19.22
CA PRO A 10 -11.28 0.16 19.31
C PRO A 10 -9.75 -0.01 19.24
N ALA A 11 -9.24 -1.24 19.30
CA ALA A 11 -7.83 -1.55 19.09
C ALA A 11 -7.43 -1.56 17.60
N ILE A 12 -8.40 -1.56 16.67
CA ILE A 12 -8.13 -1.46 15.23
C ILE A 12 -7.74 -0.01 14.91
N THR A 13 -6.51 0.18 14.46
CA THR A 13 -5.97 1.49 14.06
C THR A 13 -5.66 1.57 12.57
N VAL A 14 -5.78 0.46 11.83
CA VAL A 14 -5.55 0.39 10.39
C VAL A 14 -6.61 -0.49 9.74
N SER A 15 -7.15 -0.04 8.61
CA SER A 15 -8.10 -0.80 7.79
C SER A 15 -7.64 -0.77 6.34
N LEU A 16 -7.43 -1.95 5.74
CA LEU A 16 -7.15 -2.10 4.32
C LEU A 16 -8.36 -2.74 3.64
N TRP A 17 -8.80 -2.17 2.51
CA TRP A 17 -9.81 -2.79 1.66
C TRP A 17 -9.14 -3.77 0.69
N SER A 18 -9.69 -4.98 0.55
CA SER A 18 -9.16 -5.99 -0.36
C SER A 18 -10.21 -6.40 -1.38
N TRP A 19 -9.86 -6.24 -2.65
CA TRP A 19 -10.69 -6.63 -3.77
C TRP A 19 -10.52 -8.11 -4.10
N CYS A 20 -11.59 -8.74 -4.56
CA CYS A 20 -11.51 -9.99 -5.30
C CYS A 20 -11.47 -9.64 -6.79
N THR A 21 -12.52 -9.95 -7.54
CA THR A 21 -12.63 -9.68 -8.98
C THR A 21 -13.71 -8.65 -9.33
N GLN A 22 -14.31 -7.99 -8.32
CA GLN A 22 -15.44 -7.08 -8.53
C GLN A 22 -15.14 -5.97 -9.55
N LEU A 23 -13.90 -5.45 -9.56
CA LEU A 23 -13.50 -4.40 -10.50
C LEU A 23 -13.49 -4.85 -11.96
N ASN A 24 -13.53 -6.16 -12.25
CA ASN A 24 -13.68 -6.66 -13.61
C ASN A 24 -15.02 -6.23 -14.22
N TYR A 25 -16.06 -6.12 -13.41
CA TYR A 25 -17.43 -5.83 -13.89
C TYR A 25 -18.11 -4.65 -13.19
N TYR A 26 -17.49 -4.05 -12.17
CA TYR A 26 -17.99 -2.81 -11.58
C TYR A 26 -17.90 -1.66 -12.58
N THR A 27 -18.95 -0.85 -12.62
CA THR A 27 -18.95 0.40 -13.40
C THR A 27 -18.12 1.49 -12.70
N GLU A 28 -17.94 2.61 -13.39
CA GLU A 28 -17.30 3.81 -12.82
C GLU A 28 -18.08 4.31 -11.61
N GLU A 29 -19.41 4.32 -11.69
CA GLU A 29 -20.31 4.75 -10.63
C GLU A 29 -20.22 3.82 -9.42
N GLN A 30 -20.24 2.49 -9.61
CA GLN A 30 -20.10 1.53 -8.50
C GLN A 30 -18.73 1.62 -7.83
N THR A 31 -17.69 1.93 -8.60
CA THR A 31 -16.36 2.18 -8.06
C THR A 31 -16.31 3.51 -7.29
N GLN A 32 -17.04 4.53 -7.75
CA GLN A 32 -17.19 5.78 -7.03
C GLN A 32 -17.96 5.59 -5.70
N GLU A 33 -19.02 4.78 -5.69
CA GLU A 33 -19.75 4.45 -4.46
C GLU A 33 -18.84 3.81 -3.40
N TYR A 34 -17.90 2.95 -3.81
CA TYR A 34 -16.86 2.43 -2.92
C TYR A 34 -15.97 3.54 -2.35
N LEU A 35 -15.47 4.45 -3.21
CA LEU A 35 -14.60 5.55 -2.80
C LEU A 35 -15.31 6.48 -1.81
N ASP A 36 -16.58 6.78 -2.07
CA ASP A 36 -17.42 7.61 -1.21
C ASP A 36 -17.68 6.93 0.14
N ALA A 37 -17.94 5.61 0.14
CA ALA A 37 -18.11 4.84 1.37
C ALA A 37 -16.83 4.78 2.21
N MET A 38 -15.67 4.62 1.57
CA MET A 38 -14.37 4.68 2.24
C MET A 38 -14.12 6.07 2.85
N ALA A 39 -14.36 7.14 2.08
CA ALA A 39 -14.22 8.51 2.55
C ALA A 39 -15.14 8.83 3.74
N PHE A 40 -16.38 8.34 3.70
CA PHE A 40 -17.32 8.47 4.79
C PHE A 40 -16.82 7.78 6.06
N LEU A 41 -16.36 6.52 5.97
CA LEU A 41 -15.79 5.80 7.10
C LEU A 41 -14.56 6.52 7.66
N GLU A 42 -13.66 6.99 6.80
CA GLU A 42 -12.46 7.73 7.23
C GLU A 42 -12.82 9.00 7.99
N SER A 43 -13.79 9.79 7.48
CA SER A 43 -14.22 11.04 8.13
C SER A 43 -14.77 10.84 9.55
N ARG A 44 -15.33 9.66 9.83
CA ARG A 44 -15.91 9.31 11.14
C ARG A 44 -14.91 8.67 12.09
N ASN A 45 -13.78 8.20 11.59
CA ASN A 45 -12.81 7.43 12.35
C ASN A 45 -11.39 8.01 12.18
N PRO A 46 -11.13 9.25 12.63
CA PRO A 46 -9.85 9.93 12.40
C PRO A 46 -8.64 9.25 13.04
N ASN A 47 -8.87 8.32 13.98
CA ASN A 47 -7.82 7.53 14.64
C ASN A 47 -7.50 6.22 13.90
N VAL A 48 -8.18 5.94 12.78
CA VAL A 48 -7.97 4.75 11.96
C VAL A 48 -7.36 5.18 10.62
N THR A 49 -6.22 4.60 10.27
CA THR A 49 -5.62 4.78 8.95
C THR A 49 -6.31 3.87 7.94
N PHE A 50 -6.94 4.46 6.92
CA PHE A 50 -7.54 3.71 5.81
C PHE A 50 -6.54 3.59 4.67
N VAL A 51 -6.29 2.34 4.26
CA VAL A 51 -5.46 2.00 3.11
C VAL A 51 -6.36 1.55 1.97
N TYR A 52 -6.25 2.26 0.85
CA TYR A 52 -6.90 1.92 -0.40
C TYR A 52 -6.07 0.86 -1.13
N MET A 53 -6.71 0.10 -2.01
CA MET A 53 -6.05 -0.96 -2.76
C MET A 53 -6.63 -1.01 -4.17
N THR A 54 -5.81 -1.30 -5.17
CA THR A 54 -6.28 -1.69 -6.50
C THR A 54 -6.73 -3.16 -6.51
N GLY A 55 -7.55 -3.56 -7.48
CA GLY A 55 -7.83 -4.98 -7.75
C GLY A 55 -6.59 -5.73 -8.23
N ASN A 56 -6.70 -7.05 -8.42
CA ASN A 56 -5.64 -7.85 -9.04
C ASN A 56 -5.39 -7.48 -10.51
N ALA A 57 -4.42 -8.14 -11.18
CA ALA A 57 -4.18 -7.98 -12.62
C ALA A 57 -4.46 -9.22 -13.48
N GLN A 58 -5.29 -10.15 -13.02
CA GLN A 58 -5.41 -11.48 -13.62
C GLN A 58 -6.33 -11.55 -14.86
N ALA A 59 -7.25 -10.60 -15.01
CA ALA A 59 -8.18 -10.58 -16.15
C ALA A 59 -7.58 -9.90 -17.39
N THR A 60 -7.90 -10.44 -18.57
CA THR A 60 -7.57 -9.88 -19.90
C THR A 60 -8.86 -9.53 -20.66
N GLY A 61 -8.74 -9.07 -21.91
CA GLY A 61 -9.89 -8.72 -22.75
C GLY A 61 -10.68 -7.53 -22.20
N GLU A 62 -12.00 -7.57 -22.38
CA GLU A 62 -12.93 -6.52 -21.92
C GLU A 62 -12.95 -6.38 -20.40
N ASP A 63 -13.04 -7.50 -19.67
CA ASP A 63 -13.00 -7.52 -18.20
C ASP A 63 -11.69 -6.93 -17.67
N GLY A 64 -10.56 -7.29 -18.28
CA GLY A 64 -9.25 -6.74 -17.93
C GLY A 64 -9.13 -5.24 -18.23
N TYR A 65 -9.76 -4.77 -19.31
CA TYR A 65 -9.80 -3.36 -19.67
C TYR A 65 -10.66 -2.56 -18.69
N ASN A 66 -11.85 -3.05 -18.35
CA ASN A 66 -12.69 -2.40 -17.33
C ASN A 66 -11.99 -2.36 -15.98
N ARG A 67 -11.43 -3.49 -15.51
CA ARG A 67 -10.64 -3.56 -14.28
C ARG A 67 -9.50 -2.54 -14.26
N TRP A 68 -8.77 -2.40 -15.37
CA TRP A 68 -7.70 -1.41 -15.47
C TRP A 68 -8.23 0.03 -15.31
N LEU A 69 -9.33 0.39 -15.97
CA LEU A 69 -9.97 1.69 -15.81
C LEU A 69 -10.41 1.94 -14.35
N ARG A 70 -10.98 0.93 -13.68
CA ARG A 70 -11.38 1.05 -12.26
C ARG A 70 -10.19 1.15 -11.32
N ASN A 71 -9.09 0.46 -11.61
CA ASN A 71 -7.84 0.62 -10.89
C ASN A 71 -7.26 2.02 -11.06
N GLU A 72 -7.28 2.58 -12.28
CA GLU A 72 -6.85 3.97 -12.52
C GLU A 72 -7.73 4.98 -11.78
N GLN A 73 -9.04 4.76 -11.70
CA GLN A 73 -9.94 5.59 -10.90
C GLN A 73 -9.54 5.61 -9.41
N ILE A 74 -9.24 4.44 -8.82
CA ILE A 74 -8.77 4.33 -7.42
C ILE A 74 -7.41 5.01 -7.24
N ARG A 75 -6.46 4.76 -8.15
CA ARG A 75 -5.13 5.38 -8.13
C ARG A 75 -5.24 6.91 -8.19
N GLN A 76 -6.10 7.41 -9.08
CA GLN A 76 -6.32 8.84 -9.25
C GLN A 76 -6.92 9.45 -7.98
N TYR A 77 -7.96 8.82 -7.41
CA TYR A 77 -8.53 9.26 -6.14
C TYR A 77 -7.47 9.34 -5.02
N CYS A 78 -6.59 8.35 -4.94
CA CYS A 78 -5.53 8.34 -3.91
C CYS A 78 -4.52 9.48 -4.11
N ARG A 79 -4.12 9.77 -5.35
CA ARG A 79 -3.23 10.89 -5.65
C ARG A 79 -3.89 12.23 -5.31
N ASP A 80 -5.13 12.43 -5.74
CA ASP A 80 -5.83 13.70 -5.58
C ASP A 80 -6.19 14.01 -4.12
N ASN A 81 -6.41 12.97 -3.31
CA ASN A 81 -6.83 13.10 -1.91
C ASN A 81 -5.73 12.69 -0.92
N ASN A 82 -4.49 12.54 -1.41
CA ASN A 82 -3.31 12.25 -0.61
C ASN A 82 -3.45 10.99 0.27
N LYS A 83 -4.05 9.93 -0.29
CA LYS A 83 -4.36 8.66 0.40
C LYS A 83 -3.23 7.66 0.28
N ILE A 84 -3.20 6.71 1.22
CA ILE A 84 -2.29 5.58 1.20
C ILE A 84 -2.86 4.50 0.28
N LEU A 85 -2.07 4.08 -0.70
CA LEU A 85 -2.44 3.06 -1.68
C LEU A 85 -1.52 1.83 -1.55
N PHE A 86 -2.13 0.64 -1.46
CA PHE A 86 -1.48 -0.63 -1.71
C PHE A 86 -1.82 -1.09 -3.13
N ASP A 87 -0.92 -0.85 -4.08
CA ASP A 87 -1.18 -1.11 -5.50
C ASP A 87 -0.94 -2.57 -5.88
N PHE A 88 -1.93 -3.42 -5.63
CA PHE A 88 -1.84 -4.86 -5.87
C PHE A 88 -1.73 -5.20 -7.36
N ALA A 89 -2.45 -4.49 -8.24
CA ALA A 89 -2.32 -4.70 -9.68
C ALA A 89 -0.90 -4.39 -10.19
N ASP A 90 -0.23 -3.37 -9.64
CA ASP A 90 1.16 -3.10 -10.00
C ASP A 90 2.09 -4.24 -9.53
N LEU A 91 1.91 -4.71 -8.29
CA LEU A 91 2.65 -5.87 -7.78
C LEU A 91 2.39 -7.16 -8.58
N ASP A 92 1.18 -7.37 -9.11
CA ASP A 92 0.87 -8.49 -10.00
C ASP A 92 1.57 -8.36 -11.36
N SER A 93 1.75 -7.15 -11.87
CA SER A 93 2.19 -6.93 -13.25
C SER A 93 3.70 -6.84 -13.42
N TRP A 94 4.48 -6.69 -12.35
CA TRP A 94 5.93 -6.55 -12.43
C TRP A 94 6.68 -7.74 -11.82
N SER A 95 7.62 -8.30 -12.58
CA SER A 95 8.61 -9.25 -12.09
C SER A 95 9.99 -8.93 -12.68
N ASN A 96 11.05 -9.01 -11.87
CA ASN A 96 12.44 -8.80 -12.31
C ASN A 96 12.70 -7.50 -13.10
N GLY A 97 11.91 -6.44 -12.86
CA GLY A 97 12.02 -5.17 -13.56
C GLY A 97 11.35 -5.13 -14.94
N GLU A 98 10.56 -6.16 -15.26
CA GLU A 98 9.75 -6.26 -16.47
C GLU A 98 8.26 -6.19 -16.12
N GLN A 99 7.50 -5.44 -16.91
CA GLN A 99 6.04 -5.33 -16.78
C GLN A 99 5.37 -6.22 -17.81
N ALA A 100 4.47 -7.09 -17.36
CA ALA A 100 3.59 -7.82 -18.25
C ALA A 100 2.40 -6.95 -18.68
N THR A 101 2.13 -6.92 -19.98
CA THR A 101 0.99 -6.20 -20.57
C THR A 101 0.34 -7.01 -21.69
N TYR A 102 -0.93 -6.73 -21.99
CA TYR A 102 -1.59 -7.19 -23.20
C TYR A 102 -2.18 -6.02 -23.99
N GLU A 103 -2.29 -6.18 -25.31
CA GLU A 103 -2.91 -5.19 -26.18
C GLU A 103 -4.44 -5.33 -26.18
N TYR A 104 -5.15 -4.20 -26.10
CA TYR A 104 -6.59 -4.15 -26.26
C TYR A 104 -7.00 -2.93 -27.08
N THR A 105 -7.81 -3.15 -28.13
CA THR A 105 -8.27 -2.10 -29.03
C THR A 105 -9.74 -1.78 -28.80
N VAL A 106 -10.04 -0.51 -28.50
CA VAL A 106 -11.41 0.00 -28.36
C VAL A 106 -11.51 1.38 -29.02
N GLY A 107 -12.57 1.61 -29.79
CA GLY A 107 -12.77 2.88 -30.50
C GLY A 107 -11.64 3.25 -31.48
N GLY A 108 -10.94 2.26 -32.03
CA GLY A 108 -9.78 2.46 -32.91
C GLY A 108 -8.48 2.84 -32.22
N THR A 109 -8.45 2.85 -30.87
CA THR A 109 -7.24 3.10 -30.07
C THR A 109 -6.78 1.81 -29.41
N THR A 110 -5.48 1.50 -29.49
CA THR A 110 -4.86 0.33 -28.83
C THR A 110 -4.16 0.77 -27.55
N TYR A 111 -4.42 0.05 -26.46
CA TYR A 111 -3.82 0.25 -25.15
C TYR A 111 -2.96 -0.95 -24.78
N ASN A 112 -1.83 -0.70 -24.10
CA ASN A 112 -1.06 -1.73 -23.40
C ASN A 112 -1.51 -1.78 -21.95
N ILE A 113 -2.27 -2.81 -21.59
CA ILE A 113 -2.92 -2.91 -20.28
C ILE A 113 -2.08 -3.83 -19.39
N PRO A 114 -1.71 -3.40 -18.16
CA PRO A 114 -1.01 -4.26 -17.21
C PRO A 114 -1.81 -5.51 -16.85
N VAL A 115 -1.17 -6.67 -16.91
CA VAL A 115 -1.73 -7.99 -16.57
C VAL A 115 -0.79 -8.71 -15.62
N GLU A 116 -1.27 -9.72 -14.91
CA GLU A 116 -0.45 -10.60 -14.07
C GLU A 116 0.74 -11.14 -14.86
N HIS A 117 1.93 -11.01 -14.28
CA HIS A 117 3.16 -11.49 -14.87
C HIS A 117 3.19 -13.02 -14.87
N GLU A 118 3.76 -13.64 -15.91
CA GLU A 118 3.73 -15.09 -16.08
C GLU A 118 4.42 -15.86 -14.93
N ASP A 119 5.44 -15.25 -14.30
CA ASP A 119 6.08 -15.72 -13.06
C ASP A 119 5.09 -15.96 -11.89
N PHE A 120 3.91 -15.34 -11.93
CA PHE A 120 2.88 -15.44 -10.90
C PHE A 120 1.70 -16.32 -11.30
N HIS A 121 1.68 -16.85 -12.53
CA HIS A 121 0.66 -17.79 -12.96
C HIS A 121 0.80 -19.13 -12.22
N GLY A 122 -0.22 -19.49 -11.45
CA GLY A 122 -0.25 -20.77 -10.76
C GLY A 122 -1.35 -20.88 -9.72
N SER A 123 -1.36 -22.02 -9.02
CA SER A 123 -2.37 -22.32 -8.01
C SER A 123 -1.79 -22.97 -6.75
N GLU A 124 -0.50 -22.74 -6.51
CA GLU A 124 0.25 -23.31 -5.38
C GLU A 124 -0.32 -22.88 -4.02
N ALA A 125 -0.88 -21.68 -3.96
CA ALA A 125 -1.40 -21.05 -2.75
C ALA A 125 -2.81 -20.45 -2.94
N GLY A 126 -3.71 -21.15 -3.63
CA GLY A 126 -5.09 -20.70 -3.84
C GLY A 126 -5.20 -19.58 -4.88
N HIS A 127 -5.23 -19.96 -6.16
CA HIS A 127 -5.26 -19.07 -7.33
C HIS A 127 -4.07 -18.09 -7.44
N THR A 128 -2.93 -18.43 -6.81
CA THR A 128 -1.68 -17.68 -6.92
C THR A 128 -0.46 -18.59 -6.66
N THR A 129 0.76 -18.08 -6.87
CA THR A 129 2.04 -18.77 -6.58
C THR A 129 2.65 -18.30 -5.27
N TYR A 130 3.57 -19.09 -4.71
CA TYR A 130 4.31 -18.66 -3.51
C TYR A 130 5.16 -17.41 -3.76
N THR A 131 5.76 -17.28 -4.94
CA THR A 131 6.54 -16.11 -5.34
C THR A 131 5.67 -14.84 -5.34
N SER A 132 4.46 -14.95 -5.90
CA SER A 132 3.47 -13.87 -5.92
C SER A 132 3.06 -13.45 -4.50
N CYS A 133 2.80 -14.43 -3.61
CA CYS A 133 2.55 -14.18 -2.20
C CYS A 133 3.72 -13.45 -1.52
N GLU A 134 4.95 -13.90 -1.76
CA GLU A 134 6.15 -13.34 -1.14
C GLU A 134 6.36 -11.87 -1.54
N GLN A 135 6.22 -11.54 -2.82
CA GLN A 135 6.34 -10.17 -3.31
C GLN A 135 5.32 -9.24 -2.65
N LYS A 136 4.05 -9.67 -2.60
CA LYS A 136 2.97 -8.92 -1.95
C LYS A 136 3.20 -8.76 -0.45
N ALA A 137 3.69 -9.81 0.21
CA ALA A 137 4.01 -9.77 1.63
C ALA A 137 5.17 -8.82 1.93
N ARG A 138 6.21 -8.79 1.10
CA ARG A 138 7.32 -7.83 1.22
C ARG A 138 6.85 -6.38 1.07
N ALA A 139 6.00 -6.11 0.07
CA ALA A 139 5.42 -4.79 -0.13
C ALA A 139 4.48 -4.38 1.03
N PHE A 140 3.63 -5.30 1.50
CA PHE A 140 2.76 -5.06 2.64
C PHE A 140 3.55 -4.83 3.94
N TRP A 141 4.62 -5.58 4.15
CA TRP A 141 5.50 -5.38 5.31
C TRP A 141 6.12 -3.98 5.30
N TRP A 142 6.63 -3.55 4.14
CA TRP A 142 7.15 -2.20 3.99
C TRP A 142 6.08 -1.14 4.28
N LEU A 143 4.88 -1.29 3.69
CA LEU A 143 3.74 -0.41 3.96
C LEU A 143 3.41 -0.34 5.46
N ALA A 144 3.36 -1.48 6.16
CA ALA A 144 3.07 -1.54 7.59
C ALA A 144 4.12 -0.80 8.42
N VAL A 145 5.41 -0.95 8.07
CA VAL A 145 6.51 -0.20 8.71
C VAL A 145 6.36 1.30 8.48
N MET A 146 6.00 1.74 7.27
CA MET A 146 5.80 3.16 6.96
C MET A 146 4.60 3.77 7.70
N ILE A 147 3.50 3.03 7.83
CA ILE A 147 2.35 3.44 8.63
C ILE A 147 2.74 3.54 10.12
N ALA A 148 3.44 2.54 10.64
CA ALA A 148 3.85 2.51 12.05
C ALA A 148 4.89 3.58 12.40
N SER A 149 5.75 3.96 11.46
CA SER A 149 6.77 4.99 11.67
C SER A 149 6.23 6.42 11.53
N GLY A 150 5.07 6.60 10.89
CA GLY A 150 4.52 7.92 10.56
C GLY A 150 5.32 8.68 9.50
N VAL A 151 6.30 8.03 8.85
CA VAL A 151 7.07 8.63 7.75
C VAL A 151 6.21 8.60 6.50
N THR A 152 5.75 9.77 6.05
CA THR A 152 5.20 9.91 4.71
C THR A 152 6.35 10.14 3.73
N SER A 153 6.43 9.33 2.67
CA SER A 153 7.39 9.55 1.60
C SER A 153 7.07 10.86 0.90
N GLN A 154 7.62 11.97 1.39
CA GLN A 154 7.71 13.18 0.60
C GLN A 154 8.75 12.91 -0.49
N THR A 155 8.28 12.79 -1.72
CA THR A 155 9.15 12.84 -2.90
C THR A 155 9.77 14.23 -2.93
N THR A 156 10.97 14.37 -2.35
CA THR A 156 11.79 15.57 -2.52
C THR A 156 12.27 15.58 -3.97
N THR A 157 11.49 16.19 -4.85
CA THR A 157 11.95 16.56 -6.19
C THR A 157 13.07 17.57 -6.01
N GLN A 158 14.32 17.10 -6.01
CA GLN A 158 15.49 17.98 -6.17
C GLN A 158 15.46 18.52 -7.59
N SER A 159 14.79 19.65 -7.79
CA SER A 159 15.06 20.52 -8.93
C SER A 159 16.42 21.18 -8.70
N SER A 160 17.45 20.62 -9.31
CA SER A 160 18.73 21.30 -9.48
C SER A 160 18.54 22.47 -10.44
N THR A 161 18.45 23.69 -9.91
CA THR A 161 18.64 24.90 -10.70
C THR A 161 19.81 25.69 -10.11
N THR A 162 20.93 25.62 -10.80
CA THR A 162 22.11 26.47 -10.59
C THR A 162 21.76 27.92 -10.90
N THR A 163 21.80 28.82 -9.91
CA THR A 163 22.24 30.21 -10.08
C THR A 163 22.70 30.80 -8.74
N SER A 164 23.85 31.46 -8.79
CA SER A 164 24.70 32.02 -7.74
C SER A 164 24.18 33.30 -7.06
N SER A 165 24.24 33.37 -5.71
CA SER A 165 24.86 34.44 -4.89
C SER A 165 24.41 34.39 -3.40
N PRO A 166 25.21 34.89 -2.44
CA PRO A 166 25.09 34.51 -1.04
C PRO A 166 24.17 35.45 -0.25
N SER A 167 23.30 34.88 0.57
CA SER A 167 22.75 35.58 1.74
C SER A 167 22.53 34.57 2.87
N SER A 168 23.16 34.88 4.00
CA SER A 168 23.22 34.09 5.21
C SER A 168 21.87 34.10 5.92
N SER A 169 21.29 32.91 6.10
CA SER A 169 20.32 32.64 7.16
C SER A 169 20.53 31.21 7.65
N THR A 170 20.95 31.09 8.91
CA THR A 170 21.17 29.80 9.57
C THR A 170 19.80 29.25 9.99
N SER A 171 19.26 28.32 9.21
CA SER A 171 18.22 27.41 9.65
C SER A 171 18.84 26.03 9.81
N THR A 172 18.97 25.56 11.05
CA THR A 172 19.51 24.24 11.35
C THR A 172 18.43 23.19 11.07
N THR A 173 18.41 22.69 9.84
CA THR A 173 17.68 21.46 9.51
C THR A 173 18.61 20.29 9.82
N MET A 174 18.25 19.48 10.83
CA MET A 174 18.92 18.20 11.07
C MET A 174 18.58 17.25 9.91
N SER A 175 19.57 16.93 9.08
CA SER A 175 19.47 15.90 8.06
C SER A 175 20.05 14.62 8.64
N THR A 176 19.19 13.65 8.93
CA THR A 176 19.61 12.32 9.38
C THR A 176 20.04 11.53 8.16
N THR A 177 21.32 11.13 8.12
CA THR A 177 21.88 10.35 7.02
C THR A 177 21.64 8.85 7.22
N TYR A 178 21.79 8.06 6.15
CA TYR A 178 21.73 6.59 6.23
C TYR A 178 22.72 6.00 7.25
N ALA A 179 23.86 6.67 7.49
CA ALA A 179 24.84 6.27 8.49
C ALA A 179 24.29 6.41 9.92
N ASP A 180 23.46 7.43 10.17
CA ASP A 180 22.86 7.67 11.49
C ASP A 180 21.81 6.59 11.83
N ILE A 181 21.07 6.10 10.83
CA ILE A 181 20.11 4.99 10.99
C ILE A 181 20.84 3.68 11.28
N ALA A 182 21.95 3.40 10.57
CA ALA A 182 22.77 2.22 10.82
C ALA A 182 23.43 2.24 12.21
N GLN A 183 23.80 3.42 12.71
CA GLN A 183 24.36 3.60 14.05
C GLN A 183 23.30 3.44 15.16
N LEU A 184 22.04 3.82 14.88
CA LEU A 184 20.92 3.60 15.79
C LEU A 184 20.58 2.11 15.92
N LEU A 185 20.58 1.38 14.79
CA LEU A 185 20.29 -0.06 14.73
C LEU A 185 21.41 -0.95 15.32
N SER A 186 22.63 -0.43 15.42
CA SER A 186 23.78 -1.10 16.04
C SER A 186 24.01 -0.70 17.50
N SER A 187 23.20 0.22 18.03
CA SER A 187 23.28 0.63 19.42
C SER A 187 22.80 -0.47 20.38
N PRO A 188 23.56 -0.80 21.43
CA PRO A 188 23.12 -1.76 22.45
C PRO A 188 21.84 -1.30 23.18
N THR A 189 21.49 0.00 23.17
CA THR A 189 20.22 0.49 23.74
C THR A 189 18.99 0.13 22.90
N PHE A 190 19.14 -0.08 21.59
CA PHE A 190 18.04 -0.47 20.69
C PHE A 190 17.64 -1.93 20.91
N PHE A 191 18.60 -2.81 21.19
CA PHE A 191 18.35 -4.21 21.52
C PHE A 191 17.70 -4.42 22.89
N THR A 192 17.96 -3.54 23.87
CA THR A 192 17.30 -3.61 25.19
C THR A 192 15.81 -3.28 25.12
N LEU A 193 15.39 -2.40 24.20
CA LEU A 193 13.96 -2.09 23.95
C LEU A 193 13.19 -3.27 23.32
N LEU A 194 13.84 -4.04 22.45
CA LEU A 194 13.27 -5.26 21.86
C LEU A 194 13.06 -6.37 22.90
N LEU A 195 13.97 -6.52 23.87
CA LEU A 195 13.86 -7.56 24.90
C LEU A 195 12.76 -7.25 25.93
N VAL A 196 12.60 -5.98 26.33
CA VAL A 196 11.53 -5.59 27.27
C VAL A 196 10.15 -5.64 26.60
N GLY A 197 10.04 -5.23 25.33
CA GLY A 197 8.79 -5.34 24.56
C GLY A 197 8.36 -6.78 24.29
N GLY A 198 9.29 -7.68 23.94
CA GLY A 198 9.01 -9.09 23.69
C GLY A 198 8.57 -9.87 24.93
N ILE A 199 9.13 -9.56 26.11
CA ILE A 199 8.77 -10.21 27.37
C ILE A 199 7.36 -9.78 27.84
N VAL A 200 6.97 -8.53 27.62
CA VAL A 200 5.64 -8.03 28.00
C VAL A 200 4.54 -8.67 27.13
N VAL A 201 4.79 -8.87 25.83
CA VAL A 201 3.82 -9.52 24.94
C VAL A 201 3.67 -11.01 25.25
N ALA A 202 4.75 -11.72 25.57
CA ALA A 202 4.69 -13.14 25.93
C ALA A 202 3.92 -13.40 27.26
N ALA A 203 4.07 -12.52 28.26
CA ALA A 203 3.39 -12.66 29.55
C ALA A 203 1.85 -12.44 29.47
N ILE A 204 1.40 -11.56 28.57
CA ILE A 204 -0.03 -11.28 28.35
C ILE A 204 -0.72 -12.45 27.64
N VAL A 205 -0.01 -13.17 26.76
CA VAL A 205 -0.57 -14.33 26.05
C VAL A 205 -0.70 -15.57 26.97
N ILE A 206 0.24 -15.75 27.91
CA ILE A 206 0.22 -16.90 28.84
C ILE A 206 -0.88 -16.77 29.90
N THR A 207 -1.20 -15.55 30.34
CA THR A 207 -2.23 -15.31 31.38
C THR A 207 -3.68 -15.42 30.88
N ARG A 208 -3.93 -15.34 29.56
CA ARG A 208 -5.28 -15.44 28.97
C ARG A 208 -5.71 -16.87 28.58
N ARG A 209 -4.84 -17.88 28.67
CA ARG A 209 -5.16 -19.28 28.36
C ARG A 209 -5.53 -20.14 29.57
N GLY A 210 -5.69 -19.55 30.75
CA GLY A 210 -6.11 -20.25 31.96
C GLY A 210 -7.20 -19.52 32.70
N ARG A 211 -8.43 -19.56 32.18
CA ARG A 211 -9.71 -19.50 32.92
C ARG A 211 -10.88 -19.67 31.96
#